data_AF-A0A4Q0Y1Y4-F1
#
_entry.id   AF-A0A4Q0Y1Y4-F1
#
_cell.length_a   1.000
_cell.length_b   1.000
_cell.length_c   1.000
_cell.angle_alpha   90.00
_cell.angle_beta   90.00
_cell.angle_gamma   90.00
#
_symmetry.space_group_name_H-M   'P 1'
#
loop_
_entity.id
_entity.type
_entity.pdbx_description
1 polymer ?
#
loop_
_entity_poly.entity_id
_entity_poly.type
_entity_poly.pdbx_seq_one_letter_code
_entity_poly.pdbx_strand_id
1 'polypeptide(L)'
;MDKEQLHNARTNPDFLKYLEETRVDAINTKNIVALYEVLDSFLILDLDEEKINDIYQNILQISFENVEEIIAKRKLKLDTDDLYYIRAFYEHAIEKWSYENIQGAKELIFVLSNIIEDQTLCNALKSHLIALSKNLDLDTFYQKEVDLSSSNSDEKYGYFITNFNYDLEKYLENNMNILEKEYKNLKHLLEN
;
A
#
# COMPACT_ATOMS: atom_id res chain seq x y z
N MET A 1 -11.57 6.83 18.16
CA MET A 1 -11.24 7.05 19.58
C MET A 1 -11.33 8.54 19.86
N ASP A 2 -11.79 8.93 21.05
CA ASP A 2 -11.73 10.33 21.46
C ASP A 2 -10.33 10.73 21.96
N LYS A 3 -10.08 12.03 22.13
CA LYS A 3 -8.76 12.56 22.53
C LYS A 3 -8.29 12.07 23.91
N GLU A 4 -9.22 11.79 24.80
CA GLU A 4 -8.91 11.37 26.18
C GLU A 4 -8.49 9.90 26.20
N GLN A 5 -9.17 9.04 25.43
CA GLN A 5 -8.79 7.65 25.22
C GLN A 5 -7.40 7.50 24.60
N LEU A 6 -7.07 8.33 23.59
CA LEU A 6 -5.74 8.36 22.99
C LEU A 6 -4.66 8.78 23.98
N HIS A 7 -4.92 9.81 24.80
CA HIS A 7 -3.99 10.25 25.83
C HIS A 7 -3.74 9.18 26.90
N ASN A 8 -4.80 8.51 27.36
CA ASN A 8 -4.70 7.42 28.33
C ASN A 8 -3.91 6.23 27.77
N ALA A 9 -4.13 5.87 26.49
CA ALA A 9 -3.38 4.79 25.84
C ALA A 9 -1.88 5.16 25.68
N ARG A 10 -1.57 6.40 25.26
CA ARG A 10 -0.19 6.89 25.07
C ARG A 10 0.61 6.98 26.37
N THR A 11 -0.06 7.03 27.52
CA THR A 11 0.59 7.19 28.84
C THR A 11 0.51 5.94 29.71
N ASN A 12 -0.17 4.88 29.25
CA ASN A 12 -0.30 3.63 29.99
C ASN A 12 0.98 2.78 29.85
N PRO A 13 1.77 2.61 30.93
CA PRO A 13 3.05 1.91 30.86
C PRO A 13 2.92 0.42 30.54
N ASP A 14 1.84 -0.24 30.99
CA ASP A 14 1.61 -1.66 30.73
C ASP A 14 1.28 -1.87 29.24
N PHE A 15 0.48 -0.97 28.67
CA PHE A 15 0.15 -1.00 27.25
C PHE A 15 1.38 -0.73 26.38
N LEU A 16 2.19 0.28 26.71
CA LEU A 16 3.42 0.58 25.97
C LEU A 16 4.43 -0.57 26.05
N LYS A 17 4.54 -1.22 27.21
CA LYS A 17 5.39 -2.41 27.39
C LYS A 17 4.91 -3.56 26.51
N TYR A 18 3.61 -3.87 26.54
CA TYR A 18 3.01 -4.88 25.67
C TYR A 18 3.29 -4.59 24.19
N LEU A 19 3.13 -3.34 23.77
CA LEU A 19 3.32 -2.94 22.37
C LEU A 19 4.79 -3.10 21.94
N GLU A 20 5.75 -2.77 22.81
CA GLU A 20 7.17 -2.99 22.55
C GLU A 20 7.54 -4.49 22.51
N GLU A 21 7.01 -5.30 23.43
CA GLU A 21 7.22 -6.75 23.42
C GLU A 21 6.65 -7.38 22.14
N THR A 22 5.47 -6.95 21.71
CA THR A 22 4.83 -7.38 20.46
C THR A 22 5.67 -6.97 19.26
N ARG A 23 6.21 -5.75 19.23
CA ARG A 23 7.10 -5.27 18.16
C ARG A 23 8.32 -6.18 18.00
N VAL A 24 9.03 -6.45 19.09
CA VAL A 24 10.24 -7.27 19.09
C VAL A 24 9.94 -8.71 18.67
N ASP A 25 8.86 -9.30 19.19
CA ASP A 25 8.43 -10.65 18.82
C ASP A 25 8.03 -10.74 17.33
N ALA A 26 7.26 -9.79 16.84
CA ALA A 26 6.80 -9.74 15.45
C ALA A 26 7.97 -9.60 14.46
N ILE A 27 8.99 -8.79 14.79
CA ILE A 27 10.24 -8.72 14.02
C ILE A 27 10.96 -10.07 14.00
N ASN A 28 11.16 -10.67 15.18
CA ASN A 28 11.89 -11.95 15.29
C ASN A 28 11.19 -13.11 14.57
N THR A 29 9.87 -13.12 14.58
CA THR A 29 9.04 -14.15 13.96
C THR A 29 8.64 -13.84 12.51
N LYS A 30 9.02 -12.66 12.00
CA LYS A 30 8.62 -12.14 10.68
C LYS A 30 7.08 -12.12 10.47
N ASN A 31 6.32 -11.86 11.54
CA ASN A 31 4.86 -11.84 11.50
C ASN A 31 4.37 -10.49 10.96
N ILE A 32 4.07 -10.43 9.66
CA ILE A 32 3.66 -9.19 8.99
C ILE A 32 2.33 -8.63 9.52
N VAL A 33 1.40 -9.48 9.93
CA VAL A 33 0.11 -9.08 10.50
C VAL A 33 0.35 -8.30 11.79
N ALA A 34 1.12 -8.89 12.70
CA ALA A 34 1.47 -8.26 13.98
C ALA A 34 2.32 -6.98 13.79
N LEU A 35 3.21 -6.95 12.80
CA LEU A 35 3.96 -5.73 12.48
C LEU A 35 3.05 -4.57 12.07
N TYR A 36 2.01 -4.83 11.27
CA TYR A 36 1.04 -3.80 10.91
C TYR A 36 0.15 -3.39 12.08
N GLU A 37 -0.29 -4.31 12.94
CA GLU A 37 -1.02 -3.97 14.16
C GLU A 37 -0.21 -3.03 15.07
N VAL A 38 1.10 -3.32 15.20
CA VAL A 38 2.03 -2.49 15.96
C VAL A 38 2.23 -1.15 15.26
N LEU A 39 2.50 -1.14 13.95
CA LEU A 39 2.70 0.09 13.18
C LEU A 39 1.49 1.03 13.31
N ASP A 40 0.29 0.52 13.09
CA ASP A 40 -0.95 1.29 13.16
C ASP A 40 -1.16 1.86 14.57
N SER A 41 -0.85 1.09 15.61
CA SER A 41 -0.89 1.56 17.01
C SER A 41 0.14 2.67 17.27
N PHE A 42 1.37 2.51 16.78
CA PHE A 42 2.44 3.51 16.93
C PHE A 42 2.07 4.82 16.23
N LEU A 43 1.51 4.76 15.02
CA LEU A 43 1.07 5.92 14.24
C LEU A 43 -0.11 6.64 14.92
N ILE A 44 -1.15 5.91 15.33
CA ILE A 44 -2.34 6.48 15.98
C ILE A 44 -1.98 7.17 17.31
N LEU A 45 -1.00 6.63 18.04
CA LEU A 45 -0.57 7.15 19.33
C LEU A 45 0.58 8.15 19.22
N ASP A 46 1.06 8.46 18.02
CA ASP A 46 2.16 9.41 17.79
C ASP A 46 3.39 9.03 18.65
N LEU A 47 3.78 7.76 18.58
CA LEU A 47 4.92 7.20 19.33
C LEU A 47 6.25 7.48 18.60
N ASP A 48 7.30 6.83 19.06
CA ASP A 48 8.68 7.00 18.60
C ASP A 48 8.84 6.79 17.08
N GLU A 49 9.30 7.81 16.36
CA GLU A 49 9.48 7.84 14.90
C GLU A 49 10.57 6.87 14.41
N GLU A 50 11.67 6.70 15.17
CA GLU A 50 12.73 5.76 14.80
C GLU A 50 12.20 4.32 14.82
N LYS A 51 11.36 3.99 15.81
CA LYS A 51 10.69 2.70 15.88
C LYS A 51 9.63 2.51 14.80
N ILE A 52 8.86 3.56 14.47
CA ILE A 52 7.92 3.52 13.34
C ILE A 52 8.67 3.17 12.04
N ASN A 53 9.79 3.84 11.79
CA ASN A 53 10.61 3.56 10.62
C ASN A 53 11.18 2.14 10.67
N ASP A 54 11.71 1.68 11.81
CA ASP A 54 12.22 0.31 11.99
C ASP A 54 11.15 -0.75 11.67
N ILE A 55 9.92 -0.57 12.17
CA ILE A 55 8.79 -1.46 11.86
C ILE A 55 8.50 -1.47 10.36
N TYR A 56 8.39 -0.30 9.74
CA TYR A 56 8.09 -0.19 8.32
C TYR A 56 9.19 -0.82 7.45
N GLN A 57 10.47 -0.63 7.76
CA GLN A 57 11.56 -1.28 7.03
C GLN A 57 11.51 -2.81 7.14
N ASN A 58 11.16 -3.35 8.32
CA ASN A 58 10.97 -4.80 8.50
C ASN A 58 9.77 -5.32 7.68
N ILE A 59 8.66 -4.58 7.63
CA ILE A 59 7.50 -4.91 6.79
C ILE A 59 7.91 -4.99 5.32
N LEU A 60 8.64 -4.00 4.81
CA LEU A 60 9.11 -3.99 3.43
C LEU A 60 10.02 -5.19 3.15
N GLN A 61 11.00 -5.44 4.02
CA GLN A 61 11.92 -6.56 3.87
C GLN A 61 11.17 -7.90 3.78
N ILE A 62 10.28 -8.17 4.73
CA ILE A 62 9.48 -9.40 4.78
C ILE A 62 8.59 -9.52 3.54
N SER A 63 8.01 -8.41 3.08
CA SER A 63 7.16 -8.39 1.90
C SER A 63 7.91 -8.75 0.63
N PHE A 64 9.08 -8.16 0.40
CA PHE A 64 9.89 -8.50 -0.78
C PHE A 64 10.40 -9.96 -0.72
N GLU A 65 10.84 -10.43 0.44
CA GLU A 65 11.29 -11.82 0.62
C GLU A 65 10.18 -12.85 0.31
N ASN A 66 8.95 -12.60 0.78
CA ASN A 66 7.85 -13.57 0.68
C ASN A 66 7.06 -13.48 -0.63
N VAL A 67 6.91 -12.30 -1.22
CA VAL A 67 6.09 -12.12 -2.42
C VAL A 67 6.63 -12.94 -3.58
N GLU A 68 7.95 -13.04 -3.76
CA GLU A 68 8.56 -13.85 -4.82
C GLU A 68 8.13 -15.33 -4.75
N GLU A 69 8.13 -15.92 -3.56
CA GLU A 69 7.72 -17.32 -3.37
C GLU A 69 6.22 -17.54 -3.59
N ILE A 70 5.40 -16.54 -3.25
CA ILE A 70 3.94 -16.60 -3.42
C ILE A 70 3.59 -16.49 -4.90
N ILE A 71 4.10 -15.47 -5.60
CA ILE A 71 3.77 -15.20 -7.01
C ILE A 71 4.27 -16.30 -7.96
N ALA A 72 5.28 -17.07 -7.55
CA ALA A 72 5.70 -18.28 -8.25
C ALA A 72 4.62 -19.39 -8.28
N LYS A 73 3.64 -19.34 -7.36
CA LYS A 73 2.60 -20.37 -7.19
C LYS A 73 1.19 -19.85 -7.50
N ARG A 74 0.88 -18.61 -7.12
CA ARG A 74 -0.45 -17.99 -7.24
C ARG A 74 -0.37 -16.47 -7.17
N LYS A 75 -1.41 -15.79 -7.64
CA LYS A 75 -1.59 -14.35 -7.39
C LYS A 75 -1.97 -14.07 -5.93
N LEU A 76 -1.72 -12.84 -5.49
CA LEU A 76 -2.04 -12.33 -4.15
C LEU A 76 -3.53 -11.99 -4.02
N LYS A 77 -4.13 -12.22 -2.85
CA LYS A 77 -5.56 -12.03 -2.59
C LYS A 77 -5.84 -11.11 -1.40
N LEU A 78 -6.79 -10.19 -1.56
CA LEU A 78 -7.16 -9.23 -0.50
C LEU A 78 -7.93 -9.84 0.69
N ASP A 79 -8.49 -11.04 0.54
CA ASP A 79 -9.26 -11.74 1.58
C ASP A 79 -8.41 -12.70 2.44
N THR A 80 -7.09 -12.58 2.34
CA THR A 80 -6.10 -13.37 3.09
C THR A 80 -5.02 -12.45 3.66
N ASP A 81 -4.07 -13.02 4.41
CA ASP A 81 -2.90 -12.29 4.91
C ASP A 81 -2.03 -11.68 3.79
N ASP A 82 -2.23 -12.08 2.52
CA ASP A 82 -1.58 -11.40 1.40
C ASP A 82 -1.92 -9.91 1.31
N LEU A 83 -3.04 -9.49 1.90
CA LEU A 83 -3.43 -8.10 2.02
C LEU A 83 -2.28 -7.24 2.56
N TYR A 84 -1.54 -7.74 3.54
CA TYR A 84 -0.43 -7.00 4.15
C TYR A 84 0.77 -6.87 3.22
N TYR A 85 1.05 -7.88 2.37
CA TYR A 85 2.06 -7.77 1.33
C TYR A 85 1.63 -6.78 0.23
N ILE A 86 0.36 -6.83 -0.17
CA ILE A 86 -0.22 -5.88 -1.13
C ILE A 86 -0.13 -4.45 -0.58
N ARG A 87 -0.49 -4.26 0.69
CA ARG A 87 -0.42 -2.99 1.42
C ARG A 87 1.01 -2.46 1.42
N ALA A 88 2.01 -3.28 1.77
CA ALA A 88 3.41 -2.86 1.81
C ALA A 88 3.93 -2.38 0.45
N PHE A 89 3.65 -3.12 -0.63
CA PHE A 89 4.02 -2.71 -1.98
C PHE A 89 3.34 -1.41 -2.40
N TYR A 90 2.06 -1.26 -2.08
CA TYR A 90 1.32 -0.05 -2.39
C TYR A 90 1.82 1.16 -1.62
N GLU A 91 2.00 1.04 -0.29
CA GLU A 91 2.55 2.10 0.57
C GLU A 91 3.92 2.54 0.08
N HIS A 92 4.79 1.60 -0.30
CA HIS A 92 6.09 1.93 -0.86
C HIS A 92 5.99 2.63 -2.22
N ALA A 93 5.05 2.23 -3.07
CA ALA A 93 4.82 2.92 -4.34
C ALA A 93 4.34 4.36 -4.14
N ILE A 94 3.43 4.59 -3.19
CA ILE A 94 2.93 5.92 -2.82
C ILE A 94 4.05 6.77 -2.20
N GLU A 95 4.89 6.18 -1.34
CA GLU A 95 6.08 6.83 -0.77
C GLU A 95 7.02 7.31 -1.89
N LYS A 96 7.37 6.44 -2.86
CA LYS A 96 8.18 6.83 -4.02
C LYS A 96 7.52 7.96 -4.81
N TRP A 97 6.21 7.91 -5.02
CA TRP A 97 5.49 8.95 -5.73
C TRP A 97 5.55 10.29 -4.99
N SER A 98 5.38 10.26 -3.66
CA SER A 98 5.45 11.45 -2.80
C SER A 98 6.83 12.12 -2.81
N TYR A 99 7.90 11.34 -3.02
CA TYR A 99 9.26 11.83 -3.19
C TYR A 99 9.63 12.14 -4.66
N GLU A 100 8.64 12.31 -5.54
CA GLU A 100 8.79 12.59 -6.97
C GLU A 100 9.60 11.53 -7.73
N ASN A 101 9.81 10.35 -7.15
CA ASN A 101 10.38 9.20 -7.85
C ASN A 101 9.29 8.51 -8.67
N ILE A 102 8.86 9.19 -9.74
CA ILE A 102 7.80 8.76 -10.65
C ILE A 102 8.11 7.39 -11.25
N GLN A 103 9.36 7.16 -11.67
CA GLN A 103 9.73 5.89 -12.29
C GLN A 103 9.64 4.73 -11.29
N GLY A 104 10.20 4.88 -10.07
CA GLY A 104 10.13 3.83 -9.05
C GLY A 104 8.70 3.54 -8.59
N ALA A 105 7.88 4.58 -8.42
CA ALA A 105 6.45 4.41 -8.13
C ALA A 105 5.75 3.64 -9.26
N LYS A 106 6.04 4.00 -10.52
CA LYS A 106 5.43 3.38 -11.69
C LYS A 106 5.77 1.91 -11.83
N GLU A 107 7.03 1.54 -11.58
CA GLU A 107 7.48 0.15 -11.58
C GLU A 107 6.76 -0.68 -10.52
N LEU A 108 6.67 -0.17 -9.28
CA LEU A 108 5.97 -0.84 -8.18
C LEU A 108 4.47 -1.00 -8.44
N ILE A 109 3.78 0.07 -8.87
CA ILE A 109 2.35 0.02 -9.22
C ILE A 109 2.12 -0.96 -10.37
N PHE A 110 2.99 -0.96 -11.38
CA PHE A 110 2.89 -1.90 -12.49
C PHE A 110 3.00 -3.35 -12.02
N VAL A 111 4.05 -3.70 -11.27
CA VAL A 111 4.22 -5.06 -10.73
C VAL A 111 2.99 -5.45 -9.90
N LEU A 112 2.59 -4.59 -8.97
CA LEU A 112 1.46 -4.83 -8.08
C LEU A 112 0.15 -5.10 -8.86
N SER A 113 -0.14 -4.30 -9.89
CA SER A 113 -1.33 -4.46 -10.73
C SER A 113 -1.38 -5.77 -11.53
N ASN A 114 -0.25 -6.49 -11.66
CA ASN A 114 -0.16 -7.74 -12.41
C ASN A 114 -0.16 -8.99 -11.50
N ILE A 115 0.23 -8.86 -10.23
CA ILE A 115 0.36 -9.99 -9.29
C ILE A 115 -0.85 -10.19 -8.37
N ILE A 116 -1.86 -9.31 -8.41
CA ILE A 116 -3.07 -9.38 -7.58
C ILE A 116 -4.23 -10.07 -8.30
N GLU A 117 -5.06 -10.80 -7.56
CA GLU A 117 -6.32 -11.43 -7.97
C GLU A 117 -7.54 -10.63 -7.47
N ASP A 118 -7.61 -9.35 -7.79
CA ASP A 118 -8.73 -8.46 -7.46
C ASP A 118 -8.89 -7.40 -8.56
N GLN A 119 -9.95 -7.53 -9.36
CA GLN A 119 -10.12 -6.69 -10.54
C GLN A 119 -10.36 -5.21 -10.20
N THR A 120 -11.05 -4.94 -9.08
CA THR A 120 -11.36 -3.59 -8.60
C THR A 120 -10.06 -2.84 -8.30
N LEU A 121 -9.19 -3.42 -7.46
CA LEU A 121 -7.91 -2.84 -7.12
C LEU A 121 -6.98 -2.78 -8.34
N CYS A 122 -6.94 -3.82 -9.18
CA CYS A 122 -6.16 -3.78 -10.42
C CYS A 122 -6.57 -2.62 -11.34
N ASN A 123 -7.87 -2.33 -11.45
CA ASN A 123 -8.36 -1.20 -12.24
C ASN A 123 -7.98 0.14 -11.60
N ALA A 124 -8.09 0.26 -10.28
CA ALA A 124 -7.66 1.45 -9.56
C ALA A 124 -6.15 1.71 -9.73
N LEU A 125 -5.31 0.68 -9.59
CA LEU A 125 -3.86 0.75 -9.80
C LEU A 125 -3.49 1.15 -11.23
N LYS A 126 -4.25 0.70 -12.24
CA LYS A 126 -4.06 1.17 -13.62
C LYS A 126 -4.34 2.68 -13.76
N SER A 127 -5.28 3.22 -12.98
CA SER A 127 -5.48 4.67 -12.93
C SER A 127 -4.26 5.41 -12.38
N HIS A 128 -3.63 4.87 -11.32
CA HIS A 128 -2.38 5.39 -10.78
C HIS A 128 -1.25 5.33 -11.82
N LEU A 129 -1.13 4.20 -12.53
CA LEU A 129 -0.17 4.01 -13.61
C LEU A 129 -0.35 5.06 -14.72
N ILE A 130 -1.59 5.36 -15.11
CA ILE A 130 -1.88 6.42 -16.10
C ILE A 130 -1.45 7.80 -15.58
N ALA A 131 -1.75 8.13 -14.31
CA ALA A 131 -1.36 9.39 -13.71
C ALA A 131 0.18 9.55 -13.67
N LEU A 132 0.89 8.51 -13.24
CA LEU A 132 2.36 8.45 -13.24
C LEU A 132 2.93 8.58 -14.67
N SER A 133 2.34 7.92 -15.67
CA SER A 133 2.75 8.06 -17.07
C SER A 133 2.52 9.46 -17.64
N LYS A 134 1.60 10.22 -17.06
CA LYS A 134 1.36 11.64 -17.38
C LYS A 134 2.27 12.58 -16.57
N ASN A 135 3.19 12.04 -15.75
CA ASN A 135 4.01 12.78 -14.79
C ASN A 135 3.18 13.65 -13.84
N LEU A 136 2.02 13.17 -13.42
CA LEU A 136 1.22 13.84 -12.41
C LEU A 136 1.87 13.60 -11.04
N ASP A 137 2.06 14.64 -10.24
CA ASP A 137 2.46 14.51 -8.84
C ASP A 137 1.30 13.97 -7.97
N LEU A 138 1.64 13.39 -6.82
CA LEU A 138 0.69 12.73 -5.94
C LEU A 138 -0.38 13.71 -5.42
N ASP A 139 0.01 14.92 -5.04
CA ASP A 139 -0.90 15.93 -4.51
C ASP A 139 -1.94 16.35 -5.56
N THR A 140 -1.50 16.60 -6.79
CA THR A 140 -2.39 16.96 -7.90
C THR A 140 -3.32 15.79 -8.26
N PHE A 141 -2.81 14.56 -8.28
CA PHE A 141 -3.64 13.36 -8.47
C PHE A 141 -4.72 13.26 -7.39
N TYR A 142 -4.32 13.35 -6.12
CA TYR A 142 -5.22 13.25 -4.98
C TYR A 142 -6.31 14.34 -5.00
N GLN A 143 -5.95 15.58 -5.34
CA GLN A 143 -6.90 16.69 -5.36
C GLN A 143 -7.86 16.67 -6.55
N LYS A 144 -7.41 16.23 -7.73
CA LYS A 144 -8.20 16.34 -8.97
C LYS A 144 -8.90 15.06 -9.37
N GLU A 145 -8.25 13.91 -9.14
CA GLU A 145 -8.71 12.63 -9.67
C GLU A 145 -9.43 11.77 -8.63
N VAL A 146 -9.08 11.89 -7.34
CA VAL A 146 -9.64 11.04 -6.27
C VAL A 146 -10.97 11.60 -5.74
N ASP A 147 -11.95 10.71 -5.55
CA ASP A 147 -13.23 11.06 -4.92
C ASP A 147 -13.13 10.96 -3.40
N LEU A 148 -12.85 12.09 -2.76
CA LEU A 148 -12.73 12.22 -1.30
C LEU A 148 -14.07 12.17 -0.56
N SER A 149 -15.20 12.22 -1.28
CA SER A 149 -16.54 12.16 -0.69
C SER A 149 -17.08 10.73 -0.60
N SER A 150 -16.52 9.85 -1.42
CA SER A 150 -16.81 8.42 -1.40
C SER A 150 -16.14 7.72 -0.22
N SER A 151 -16.79 6.67 0.29
CA SER A 151 -16.17 5.73 1.22
C SER A 151 -16.36 4.32 0.70
N ASN A 152 -15.31 3.50 0.78
CA ASN A 152 -15.43 2.08 0.48
C ASN A 152 -16.25 1.41 1.58
N SER A 153 -17.23 0.61 1.18
CA SER A 153 -18.02 -0.19 2.11
C SER A 153 -17.30 -1.47 2.57
N ASP A 154 -16.30 -1.91 1.80
CA ASP A 154 -15.47 -3.07 2.12
C ASP A 154 -14.13 -2.59 2.70
N GLU A 155 -13.87 -3.01 3.95
CA GLU A 155 -12.72 -2.60 4.75
C GLU A 155 -11.37 -2.96 4.10
N LYS A 156 -11.32 -4.03 3.29
CA LYS A 156 -10.10 -4.46 2.61
C LYS A 156 -9.55 -3.42 1.62
N TYR A 157 -10.40 -2.51 1.14
CA TYR A 157 -9.99 -1.41 0.26
C TYR A 157 -9.59 -0.15 1.04
N GLY A 158 -9.68 -0.13 2.36
CA GLY A 158 -9.40 1.03 3.20
C GLY A 158 -7.96 1.55 3.11
N TYR A 159 -7.02 0.71 2.67
CA TYR A 159 -5.61 1.06 2.51
C TYR A 159 -5.26 1.62 1.12
N PHE A 160 -6.20 1.62 0.16
CA PHE A 160 -5.92 1.90 -1.25
C PHE A 160 -6.82 3.01 -1.79
N ILE A 161 -6.24 3.89 -2.61
CA ILE A 161 -7.02 4.85 -3.39
C ILE A 161 -7.71 4.06 -4.51
N THR A 162 -9.03 3.97 -4.43
CA THR A 162 -9.85 3.12 -5.33
C THR A 162 -11.05 3.84 -5.92
N ASN A 163 -11.37 5.04 -5.41
CA ASN A 163 -12.50 5.84 -5.85
C ASN A 163 -12.03 7.13 -6.52
N PHE A 164 -12.67 7.47 -7.64
CA PHE A 164 -12.24 8.56 -8.51
C PHE A 164 -13.42 9.44 -8.92
N ASN A 165 -13.14 10.70 -9.23
CA ASN A 165 -14.14 11.69 -9.68
C ASN A 165 -14.63 11.44 -11.13
N TYR A 166 -14.36 10.26 -11.68
CA TYR A 166 -14.68 9.86 -13.04
C TYR A 166 -15.09 8.39 -13.10
N ASP A 167 -15.77 8.05 -14.19
CA ASP A 167 -16.08 6.65 -14.54
C ASP A 167 -14.77 5.92 -14.86
N LEU A 168 -14.34 5.05 -13.93
CA LEU A 168 -13.06 4.36 -14.02
C LEU A 168 -12.96 3.47 -15.26
N GLU A 169 -14.01 2.73 -15.61
CA GLU A 169 -14.00 1.84 -16.78
C GLU A 169 -13.79 2.65 -18.06
N LYS A 170 -14.57 3.71 -18.26
CA LYS A 170 -14.39 4.61 -19.42
C LYS A 170 -13.03 5.30 -19.42
N TYR A 171 -12.53 5.67 -18.25
CA TYR A 171 -11.21 6.31 -18.13
C TYR A 171 -10.10 5.34 -18.59
N LEU A 172 -10.16 4.08 -18.17
CA LEU A 172 -9.19 3.06 -18.60
C LEU A 172 -9.26 2.79 -20.11
N GLU A 173 -10.46 2.68 -20.68
CA GLU A 173 -10.66 2.50 -22.12
C GLU A 173 -10.04 3.66 -22.93
N ASN A 174 -10.32 4.90 -22.53
CA ASN A 174 -9.79 6.09 -23.20
C ASN A 174 -8.27 6.22 -23.12
N ASN A 175 -7.64 5.59 -22.13
CA ASN A 175 -6.19 5.63 -21.91
C ASN A 175 -5.50 4.29 -22.23
N MET A 176 -6.18 3.38 -22.94
CA MET A 176 -5.65 2.04 -23.25
C MET A 176 -4.28 2.08 -23.94
N ASN A 177 -4.07 3.04 -24.85
CA ASN A 177 -2.78 3.23 -25.52
C ASN A 177 -1.61 3.52 -24.54
N ILE A 178 -1.87 4.23 -23.45
CA ILE A 178 -0.87 4.50 -22.41
C ILE A 178 -0.55 3.20 -21.67
N LEU A 179 -1.58 2.47 -21.25
CA LEU A 179 -1.42 1.20 -20.53
C LEU A 179 -0.67 0.15 -21.37
N GLU A 180 -0.99 0.03 -22.66
CA GLU A 180 -0.27 -0.89 -23.57
C GLU A 180 1.21 -0.49 -23.74
N LYS A 181 1.50 0.81 -23.81
CA LYS A 181 2.87 1.32 -23.89
C LYS A 181 3.64 0.99 -22.62
N GLU A 182 3.09 1.28 -21.45
CA GLU A 182 3.76 0.95 -20.18
C GLU A 182 3.92 -0.55 -20.00
N TYR A 183 2.93 -1.37 -20.39
CA TYR A 183 3.07 -2.82 -20.35
C TYR A 183 4.25 -3.29 -21.20
N LYS A 184 4.40 -2.79 -22.43
CA LYS A 184 5.56 -3.14 -23.29
C LYS A 184 6.90 -2.73 -22.67
N ASN A 185 6.92 -1.59 -21.98
CA ASN A 185 8.13 -1.07 -21.34
C ASN A 185 8.51 -1.85 -20.08
N LEU A 186 7.51 -2.25 -19.28
CA LEU A 186 7.71 -2.73 -17.92
C LEU A 186 7.52 -4.24 -17.77
N LYS A 187 6.99 -4.96 -18.78
CA LYS A 187 6.77 -6.41 -18.71
C LYS A 187 8.00 -7.24 -18.32
N HIS A 188 9.21 -6.72 -18.56
CA HIS A 188 10.46 -7.36 -18.15
C HIS A 188 10.58 -7.48 -16.62
N LEU A 189 9.87 -6.66 -15.85
CA LEU A 189 9.78 -6.75 -14.39
C LEU A 189 8.93 -7.93 -13.91
N LEU A 190 8.19 -8.58 -14.82
CA LEU A 190 7.41 -9.79 -14.54
C LEU A 190 8.13 -11.06 -15.01
N GLU A 191 9.20 -10.90 -15.79
CA GLU A 191 9.98 -11.98 -16.38
C GLU A 191 11.21 -12.23 -15.47
N ASN A 192 11.19 -13.33 -14.71
CA ASN A 192 12.37 -13.84 -14.00
C ASN A 192 13.31 -14.58 -14.95
#